data_AF-A0A4S8MM31-F1
#
_entry.id   AF-A0A4S8MM31-F1
#
_cell.length_a   1.000
_cell.length_b   1.000
_cell.length_c   1.000
_cell.angle_alpha   90.00
_cell.angle_beta   90.00
_cell.angle_gamma   90.00
#
_symmetry.space_group_name_H-M   'P 1'
#
loop_
_entity.id
_entity.type
_entity.pdbx_description
1 polymer ?
#
loop_
_entity_poly.entity_id
_entity_poly.type
_entity_poly.pdbx_seq_one_letter_code
_entity_poly.pdbx_strand_id
1 'polypeptide(L)'
;MASPVSTASATISRPEDPFEPDAQWRADLHKKIRDNLQSMIQEAEDLLKESLEKYPARRETLENDYHKTMKNIRKIADDTYRDEIERERQERRWVLGGEINPAWKESMEKEQQAIMDMYKSEKATEDASQS
;
A
#
# COMPACT_ATOMS: atom_id res chain seq x y z
N MET A 1 14.74 19.78 57.88
CA MET A 1 13.52 19.19 57.27
C MET A 1 13.77 19.11 55.78
N ALA A 2 14.09 17.90 55.28
CA ALA A 2 14.34 17.64 53.87
C ALA A 2 13.02 17.26 53.20
N SER A 3 12.71 17.90 52.08
CA SER A 3 11.63 17.49 51.18
C SER A 3 12.22 17.33 49.78
N PRO A 4 12.24 16.11 49.20
CA PRO A 4 12.61 15.93 47.81
C PRO A 4 11.43 16.29 46.91
N VAL A 5 11.63 17.25 46.00
CA VAL A 5 10.73 17.41 44.84
C VAL A 5 10.98 16.20 43.94
N SER A 6 9.99 15.32 43.90
CA SER A 6 9.92 14.19 42.99
C SER A 6 9.83 14.73 41.57
N THR A 7 10.94 14.77 40.85
CA THR A 7 10.97 14.93 39.40
C THR A 7 10.37 13.67 38.78
N ALA A 8 9.05 13.68 38.63
CA ALA A 8 8.39 12.79 37.69
C ALA A 8 8.98 13.11 36.31
N SER A 9 9.72 12.15 35.76
CA SER A 9 10.13 12.15 34.35
C SER A 9 8.86 12.30 33.52
N ALA A 10 8.56 13.53 33.10
CA ALA A 10 7.68 13.76 31.98
C ALA A 10 8.39 13.17 30.77
N THR A 11 8.02 11.95 30.40
CA THR A 11 8.29 11.41 29.07
C THR A 11 7.70 12.42 28.10
N ILE A 12 8.55 13.27 27.54
CA ILE A 12 8.19 14.18 26.46
C ILE A 12 7.75 13.26 25.32
N SER A 13 6.43 13.09 25.16
CA SER A 13 5.85 12.52 23.96
C SER A 13 6.36 13.38 22.82
N ARG A 14 7.29 12.82 22.04
CA ARG A 14 7.78 13.40 20.80
C ARG A 14 6.55 13.86 20.00
N PRO A 15 6.52 15.09 19.49
CA PRO A 15 5.42 15.50 18.62
C PRO A 15 5.35 14.49 17.48
N GLU A 16 4.22 13.78 17.37
CA GLU A 16 3.91 12.97 16.20
C GLU A 16 4.15 13.85 14.97
N ASP A 17 4.97 13.38 14.03
CA ASP A 17 5.23 14.11 12.80
C ASP A 17 3.85 14.32 12.12
N PRO A 18 3.40 15.56 11.89
CA PRO A 18 2.06 15.82 11.35
C PRO A 18 1.86 15.23 9.95
N PHE A 19 2.95 14.85 9.29
CA PHE A 19 2.94 14.20 7.98
C PHE A 19 2.89 12.66 8.09
N GLU A 20 3.14 12.09 9.27
CA GLU A 20 3.09 10.64 9.46
C GLU A 20 1.64 10.17 9.61
N PRO A 21 1.24 9.09 8.92
CA PRO A 21 -0.08 8.50 9.11
C PRO A 21 -0.21 7.93 10.53
N ASP A 22 -1.40 7.93 11.11
CA ASP A 22 -1.60 7.36 12.44
C ASP A 22 -1.62 5.82 12.41
N ALA A 23 -1.67 5.21 13.60
CA ALA A 23 -1.68 3.75 13.72
C ALA A 23 -2.93 3.09 13.12
N GLN A 24 -4.08 3.77 13.15
CA GLN A 24 -5.33 3.25 12.62
C GLN A 24 -5.27 3.19 11.10
N TRP A 25 -4.83 4.28 10.46
CA TRP A 25 -4.63 4.34 9.01
C TRP A 25 -3.68 3.25 8.53
N ARG A 26 -2.55 3.03 9.23
CA ARG A 26 -1.60 1.95 8.89
C ARG A 26 -2.22 0.56 9.00
N ALA A 27 -3.04 0.33 10.02
CA ALA A 27 -3.74 -0.95 10.19
C ALA A 27 -4.75 -1.20 9.07
N ASP A 28 -5.51 -0.17 8.69
CA ASP A 28 -6.47 -0.23 7.59
C ASP A 28 -5.77 -0.45 6.25
N LEU A 29 -4.61 0.19 6.02
CA LEU A 29 -3.78 -0.06 4.84
C LEU A 29 -3.29 -1.51 4.79
N HIS A 30 -2.79 -2.06 5.90
CA HIS A 30 -2.37 -3.46 5.96
C HIS A 30 -3.51 -4.42 5.61
N LYS A 31 -4.73 -4.14 6.08
CA LYS A 31 -5.91 -4.93 5.73
C LYS A 31 -6.21 -4.83 4.24
N LYS A 32 -6.26 -3.62 3.69
CA LYS A 32 -6.51 -3.38 2.26
C LYS A 32 -5.51 -4.11 1.36
N ILE A 33 -4.22 -4.04 1.69
CA ILE A 33 -3.16 -4.73 0.93
C ILE A 33 -3.35 -6.25 0.99
N ARG A 34 -3.69 -6.80 2.17
CA ARG A 34 -3.98 -8.22 2.32
C ARG A 34 -5.17 -8.64 1.47
N ASP A 35 -6.27 -7.90 1.54
CA ASP A 35 -7.49 -8.20 0.80
C ASP A 35 -7.22 -8.18 -0.72
N ASN A 36 -6.40 -7.22 -1.20
CA ASN A 36 -5.98 -7.14 -2.60
C ASN A 36 -5.10 -8.32 -3.07
N LEU A 37 -4.30 -8.88 -2.17
CA LEU A 37 -3.39 -10.00 -2.49
C LEU A 37 -4.03 -11.37 -2.23
N GLN A 38 -5.24 -11.42 -1.68
CA GLN A 38 -5.90 -12.65 -1.28
C GLN A 38 -6.09 -13.62 -2.45
N SER A 39 -6.42 -13.12 -3.65
CA SER A 39 -6.56 -13.97 -4.84
C SER A 39 -5.24 -14.62 -5.23
N MET A 40 -4.13 -13.87 -5.21
CA MET A 40 -2.79 -14.41 -5.53
C MET A 40 -2.35 -15.49 -4.55
N ILE A 41 -2.69 -15.31 -3.26
CA ILE A 41 -2.43 -16.32 -2.24
C ILE A 41 -3.24 -17.59 -2.53
N GLN A 42 -4.54 -17.43 -2.79
CA GLN A 42 -5.42 -18.56 -3.11
C GLN A 42 -4.96 -19.31 -4.37
N GLU A 43 -4.60 -18.59 -5.43
CA GLU A 43 -4.07 -19.18 -6.66
C GLU A 43 -2.79 -19.97 -6.42
N ALA A 44 -1.88 -19.48 -5.56
CA ALA A 44 -0.66 -20.19 -5.22
C ALA A 44 -0.95 -21.49 -4.42
N GLU A 45 -1.92 -21.46 -3.50
CA GLU A 45 -2.37 -22.63 -2.74
C GLU A 45 -3.03 -23.68 -3.63
N ASP A 46 -3.95 -23.24 -4.50
CA ASP A 46 -4.66 -24.11 -5.44
C ASP A 46 -3.69 -24.77 -6.43
N LEU A 47 -2.72 -24.00 -6.96
CA LEU A 47 -1.69 -24.52 -7.86
C LEU A 47 -0.81 -25.58 -7.19
N LEU A 48 -0.42 -25.36 -5.92
CA LEU A 48 0.35 -26.35 -5.17
C LEU A 48 -0.48 -27.64 -5.00
N LYS A 49 -1.74 -27.51 -4.60
CA LYS A 49 -2.64 -28.64 -4.40
C LYS A 49 -2.82 -29.46 -5.69
N GLU A 50 -3.17 -28.81 -6.79
CA GLU A 50 -3.34 -29.47 -8.09
C GLU A 50 -2.03 -30.17 -8.53
N SER A 51 -0.90 -29.50 -8.35
CA SER A 51 0.41 -30.05 -8.72
C SER A 51 0.79 -31.27 -7.88
N LEU A 52 0.44 -31.28 -6.59
CA LEU A 52 0.68 -32.42 -5.69
C LEU A 52 -0.22 -33.61 -6.00
N GLU A 53 -1.48 -33.36 -6.38
CA GLU A 53 -2.39 -34.41 -6.83
C GLU A 53 -1.88 -35.07 -8.13
N LYS A 54 -1.37 -34.26 -9.05
CA LYS A 54 -0.87 -34.74 -10.36
C LYS A 54 0.53 -35.36 -10.29
N TYR A 55 1.40 -34.85 -9.42
CA TYR A 55 2.82 -35.23 -9.33
C TYR A 55 3.29 -35.41 -7.89
N PRO A 56 2.75 -36.38 -7.12
CA PRO A 56 3.06 -36.53 -5.70
C PRO A 56 4.55 -36.81 -5.42
N ALA A 57 5.25 -37.46 -6.36
CA ALA A 57 6.69 -37.73 -6.24
C ALA A 57 7.57 -36.46 -6.31
N ARG A 58 7.03 -35.32 -6.75
CA ARG A 58 7.74 -34.03 -6.85
C ARG A 58 7.46 -33.09 -5.67
N ARG A 59 6.89 -33.61 -4.57
CA ARG A 59 6.44 -32.81 -3.42
C ARG A 59 7.44 -31.75 -2.98
N GLU A 60 8.68 -32.14 -2.71
CA GLU A 60 9.71 -31.22 -2.21
C GLU A 60 9.97 -30.05 -3.17
N THR A 61 10.05 -30.33 -4.47
CA THR A 61 10.25 -29.27 -5.48
C THR A 61 9.03 -28.35 -5.55
N LEU A 62 7.82 -28.90 -5.52
CA LEU A 62 6.58 -28.13 -5.58
C LEU A 62 6.39 -27.25 -4.34
N GLU A 63 6.68 -27.77 -3.15
CA GLU A 63 6.65 -27.00 -1.90
C GLU A 63 7.69 -25.87 -1.92
N ASN A 64 8.90 -26.12 -2.45
CA ASN A 64 9.92 -25.07 -2.60
C ASN A 64 9.46 -23.96 -3.55
N ASP A 65 8.86 -24.31 -4.68
CA ASP A 65 8.36 -23.33 -5.64
C ASP A 65 7.19 -22.53 -5.06
N TYR A 66 6.27 -23.18 -4.31
CA TYR A 66 5.24 -22.49 -3.55
C TYR A 66 5.83 -21.49 -2.55
N HIS A 67 6.85 -21.87 -1.78
CA HIS A 67 7.51 -20.95 -0.84
C HIS A 67 8.15 -19.74 -1.53
N LYS A 68 8.75 -19.93 -2.72
CA LYS A 68 9.27 -18.80 -3.52
C LYS A 68 8.14 -17.87 -3.96
N THR A 69 7.01 -18.41 -4.41
CA THR A 69 5.83 -17.62 -4.78
C THR A 69 5.30 -16.82 -3.59
N MET A 70 5.14 -17.45 -2.42
CA MET A 70 4.68 -16.77 -1.20
C MET A 70 5.66 -15.66 -0.76
N LYS A 71 6.97 -15.90 -0.90
CA LYS A 71 7.98 -14.87 -0.63
C LYS A 71 7.84 -13.66 -1.57
N ASN A 72 7.54 -13.90 -2.84
CA ASN A 72 7.31 -12.82 -3.80
C ASN A 72 6.03 -12.04 -3.48
N ILE A 73 4.93 -12.72 -3.14
CA ILE A 73 3.68 -12.07 -2.71
C ILE A 73 3.93 -11.18 -1.50
N ARG A 74 4.68 -11.68 -0.50
CA ARG A 74 5.06 -10.86 0.67
C ARG A 74 5.86 -9.63 0.28
N LYS A 75 6.81 -9.77 -0.64
CA LYS A 75 7.59 -8.63 -1.14
C LYS A 75 6.68 -7.59 -1.80
N ILE A 76 5.71 -8.00 -2.61
CA ILE A 76 4.73 -7.10 -3.23
C ILE A 76 3.95 -6.34 -2.14
N ALA A 77 3.51 -7.03 -1.08
CA ALA A 77 2.82 -6.40 0.04
C ALA A 77 3.70 -5.34 0.73
N ASP A 78 4.96 -5.67 1.01
CA ASP A 78 5.91 -4.77 1.68
C ASP A 78 6.22 -3.54 0.81
N ASP A 79 6.45 -3.74 -0.49
CA ASP A 79 6.73 -2.65 -1.44
C ASP A 79 5.50 -1.74 -1.57
N THR A 80 4.30 -2.31 -1.72
CA THR A 80 3.03 -1.55 -1.80
C THR A 80 2.77 -0.75 -0.53
N TYR A 81 3.02 -1.34 0.64
CA TYR A 81 2.86 -0.65 1.92
C TYR A 81 3.78 0.57 2.01
N ARG A 82 5.06 0.42 1.61
CA ARG A 82 6.03 1.52 1.65
C ARG A 82 5.65 2.65 0.70
N ASP A 83 5.20 2.31 -0.50
CA ASP A 83 4.80 3.29 -1.51
C ASP A 83 3.57 4.08 -1.06
N GLU A 84 2.56 3.40 -0.49
CA GLU A 84 1.34 4.02 0.03
C GLU A 84 1.61 4.92 1.24
N ILE A 85 2.51 4.52 2.15
CA ILE A 85 2.95 5.37 3.27
C ILE A 85 3.60 6.65 2.75
N GLU A 86 4.48 6.54 1.77
CA GLU A 86 5.16 7.71 1.21
C GLU A 86 4.16 8.62 0.48
N ARG A 87 3.21 8.04 -0.25
CA ARG A 87 2.14 8.79 -0.89
C ARG A 87 1.33 9.60 0.13
N GLU A 88 0.84 8.97 1.19
CA GLU A 88 0.06 9.64 2.25
C GLU A 88 0.86 10.75 2.93
N ARG A 89 2.18 10.57 3.15
CA ARG A 89 3.04 11.64 3.66
C ARG A 89 3.09 12.84 2.72
N GLN A 90 3.24 12.61 1.42
CA GLN A 90 3.28 13.69 0.44
C GLN A 90 1.92 14.39 0.33
N GLU A 91 0.81 13.65 0.38
CA GLU A 91 -0.54 14.21 0.42
C GLU A 91 -0.76 15.10 1.64
N ARG A 92 -0.35 14.65 2.84
CA ARG A 92 -0.43 15.45 4.07
C ARG A 92 0.46 16.69 4.00
N ARG A 93 1.68 16.58 3.46
CA ARG A 93 2.56 17.74 3.22
C ARG A 93 1.88 18.75 2.30
N TRP A 94 1.27 18.28 1.22
CA TRP A 94 0.58 19.15 0.27
C TRP A 94 -0.58 19.91 0.90
N VAL A 95 -1.47 19.22 1.62
CA VAL A 95 -2.66 19.80 2.27
C VAL A 95 -2.27 20.84 3.32
N LEU A 96 -1.17 20.62 4.03
CA LEU A 96 -0.65 21.55 5.04
C LEU A 96 0.18 22.71 4.44
N GLY A 97 0.25 22.82 3.11
CA GLY A 97 0.99 23.88 2.41
C GLY A 97 2.52 23.72 2.48
N GLY A 98 2.99 22.52 2.79
CA GLY A 98 4.41 22.17 2.79
C GLY A 98 4.96 21.95 1.38
N GLU A 99 6.29 21.96 1.27
CA GLU A 99 6.97 21.60 0.03
C GLU A 99 6.84 20.09 -0.23
N ILE A 100 6.40 19.73 -1.43
CA ILE A 100 6.21 18.35 -1.88
C ILE A 100 7.35 17.93 -2.80
N ASN A 101 7.62 16.62 -2.86
CA ASN A 101 8.63 16.09 -3.76
C ASN A 101 8.26 16.40 -5.23
N PRO A 102 9.17 17.01 -6.04
CA PRO A 102 8.91 17.32 -7.45
C PRO A 102 8.49 16.11 -8.30
N ALA A 103 9.07 14.92 -8.05
CA ALA A 103 8.72 13.70 -8.77
C ALA A 103 7.30 13.22 -8.41
N TRP A 104 6.90 13.39 -7.15
CA TRP A 104 5.53 13.10 -6.72
C TRP A 104 4.53 14.06 -7.35
N LYS A 105 4.87 15.36 -7.40
CA LYS A 105 4.07 16.38 -8.09
C LYS A 105 3.86 16.05 -9.56
N GLU A 106 4.92 15.67 -10.28
CA GLU A 106 4.82 15.28 -11.71
C GLU A 106 3.93 14.04 -11.89
N SER A 107 4.05 13.04 -11.01
CA SER A 107 3.20 11.85 -11.04
C SER A 107 1.72 12.18 -10.83
N MET A 108 1.43 13.03 -9.85
CA MET A 108 0.09 13.56 -9.57
C MET A 108 -0.50 14.33 -10.76
N GLU A 109 0.27 15.21 -11.40
CA GLU A 109 -0.17 15.97 -12.57
C GLU A 109 -0.51 15.05 -13.75
N LYS A 110 0.27 13.99 -13.98
CA LYS A 110 -0.02 12.98 -15.01
C LYS A 110 -1.30 12.21 -14.72
N GLU A 111 -1.54 11.84 -13.46
CA GLU A 111 -2.77 11.16 -13.06
C GLU A 111 -4.01 12.04 -13.28
N GLN A 112 -3.94 13.31 -12.87
CA GLN A 112 -5.02 14.28 -13.13
C GLN A 112 -5.28 14.47 -14.63
N GLN A 113 -4.22 14.53 -15.43
CA GLN A 113 -4.35 14.65 -16.88
C GLN A 113 -5.04 13.41 -17.49
N ALA A 114 -4.67 12.21 -17.05
CA ALA A 114 -5.30 10.97 -17.52
C ALA A 114 -6.81 10.93 -17.19
N ILE A 115 -7.19 11.35 -15.97
CA ILE A 115 -8.59 11.45 -15.55
C ILE A 115 -9.35 12.44 -16.44
N MET A 116 -8.79 13.63 -16.68
CA MET A 116 -9.42 14.64 -17.55
C MET A 116 -9.57 14.16 -18.99
N ASP A 117 -8.62 13.38 -19.50
CA ASP A 117 -8.67 12.85 -20.85
C ASP A 117 -9.70 11.71 -20.97
N MET A 118 -9.87 10.88 -19.93
CA MET A 118 -10.98 9.93 -19.85
C MET A 118 -12.33 10.65 -19.93
N TYR A 119 -12.57 11.67 -19.11
CA TYR A 119 -13.82 12.44 -19.14
C TYR A 119 -14.10 13.09 -20.50
N LYS A 120 -13.08 13.63 -21.17
CA LYS A 120 -13.23 14.19 -22.53
C LYS A 120 -13.60 13.11 -23.54
N SER A 121 -13.00 11.92 -23.44
CA SER A 121 -13.27 10.81 -24.33
C SER A 121 -14.69 10.25 -24.15
N GLU A 122 -15.16 10.10 -22.92
CA GLU A 122 -16.53 9.67 -22.60
C GLU A 122 -17.57 10.65 -23.15
N LYS A 123 -17.34 11.96 -22.94
CA LYS A 123 -18.21 13.00 -23.46
C LYS A 123 -18.27 13.02 -24.99
N ALA A 124 -17.13 12.83 -25.66
CA ALA A 124 -17.08 12.75 -27.12
C ALA A 124 -17.82 11.53 -27.67
N THR A 125 -17.84 10.40 -26.94
CA THR A 125 -18.59 9.20 -27.32
C THR A 125 -20.10 9.31 -27.06
N GLU A 126 -20.53 10.04 -26.02
CA GLU A 126 -21.95 10.34 -25.79
C GLU A 126 -22.52 11.27 -26.86
N ASP A 127 -21.80 12.34 -27.22
CA ASP A 127 -22.23 13.29 -28.25
C ASP A 127 -22.34 12.63 -29.65
N ALA A 128 -21.46 11.66 -29.95
CA ALA A 128 -21.50 10.89 -31.19
C ALA A 128 -22.60 9.82 -31.26
N SER A 129 -23.15 9.40 -30.12
CA SER A 129 -24.22 8.39 -30.06
C SER A 129 -25.64 8.99 -30.08
N GLN A 130 -25.74 10.32 -29.99
CA GLN A 130 -27.01 11.07 -30.09
C GLN A 130 -27.19 11.79 -31.45
N SER A 131 -26.25 11.63 -32.39
CA SER A 131 -26.34 12.16 -33.76
C SER A 131 -26.66 11.05 -34.76
#